data_AF-A0A969LJ82-F1
#
_entry.id   AF-A0A969LJ82-F1
#
_cell.length_a   1.000
_cell.length_b   1.000
_cell.length_c   1.000
_cell.angle_alpha   90.00
_cell.angle_beta   90.00
_cell.angle_gamma   90.00
#
_symmetry.space_group_name_H-M   'P 1'
#
loop_
_entity.id
_entity.type
_entity.pdbx_description
1 polymer ?
#
loop_
_entity_poly.entity_id
_entity_poly.type
_entity_poly.pdbx_seq_one_letter_code
_entity_poly.pdbx_strand_id
1 'polypeptide(L)'
;MNARRALIIATTILGVAVVARSGHEQPVYPSYYPHEIEIATLAPQPAAELMRAGRLHAYVGRAPAFTVASAKTIGSVESLGAFVVVRLNPASPLAGDEVSACATIGAVVRDMAARAGSSGLIIHPYPVTPWHGDYLYHADLAEAAAARFSEGGADAGLNLKVRTEGTVMQGLVRPEWSSEAADWDAAIAQIGVRDLVASSTWL
;
A
#
# COMPACT_ATOMS: atom_id res chain seq x y z
N MET A 1 -51.32 -27.96 -17.18
CA MET A 1 -50.01 -27.27 -17.19
C MET A 1 -49.01 -28.19 -16.47
N ASN A 2 -48.02 -28.73 -17.18
CA ASN A 2 -47.18 -29.83 -16.67
C ASN A 2 -46.32 -29.37 -15.49
N ALA A 3 -46.21 -30.18 -14.43
CA ALA A 3 -45.51 -29.84 -13.19
C ALA A 3 -44.08 -29.30 -13.39
N ARG A 4 -43.37 -29.79 -14.42
CA ARG A 4 -42.05 -29.25 -14.83
C ARG A 4 -42.11 -27.82 -15.34
N ARG A 5 -43.15 -27.44 -16.10
CA ARG A 5 -43.34 -26.05 -16.57
C ARG A 5 -43.69 -25.13 -15.41
N ALA A 6 -44.50 -25.60 -14.47
CA ALA A 6 -44.82 -24.84 -13.26
C ALA A 6 -43.58 -24.60 -12.38
N LEU A 7 -42.72 -25.62 -12.24
CA LEU A 7 -41.48 -25.49 -11.47
C LEU A 7 -40.49 -24.52 -12.12
N ILE A 8 -40.29 -24.59 -13.45
CA ILE A 8 -39.41 -23.67 -14.19
C ILE A 8 -39.91 -22.23 -14.10
N ILE A 9 -41.23 -22.02 -14.21
CA ILE A 9 -41.82 -20.69 -14.05
C ILE A 9 -41.60 -20.16 -12.63
N ALA A 10 -41.76 -21.00 -11.60
CA ALA A 10 -41.53 -20.61 -10.21
C ALA A 10 -40.05 -20.25 -9.92
N THR A 11 -39.08 -21.01 -10.42
CA THR A 11 -37.65 -20.67 -10.26
C THR A 11 -37.25 -19.43 -11.04
N THR A 12 -37.84 -19.20 -12.22
CA THR A 12 -37.56 -18.00 -13.02
C THR A 12 -38.12 -16.74 -12.35
N ILE A 13 -39.32 -16.81 -11.76
CA ILE A 13 -39.92 -15.68 -11.02
C ILE A 13 -39.11 -15.36 -9.75
N LEU A 14 -38.61 -16.39 -9.05
CA LEU A 14 -37.81 -16.19 -7.83
C LEU A 14 -36.43 -15.57 -8.14
N GLY A 15 -35.84 -15.86 -9.30
CA GLY A 15 -34.55 -15.28 -9.73
C GLY A 15 -34.63 -13.80 -10.12
N VAL A 16 -35.78 -13.32 -10.64
CA VAL A 16 -35.98 -11.90 -11.01
C VAL A 16 -36.35 -11.03 -9.80
N ALA A 17 -36.83 -11.63 -8.71
CA ALA A 17 -37.15 -10.90 -7.48
C ALA A 17 -35.91 -10.51 -6.65
N VAL A 18 -34.73 -11.06 -6.95
CA VAL A 18 -33.44 -10.73 -6.29
C VAL A 18 -32.64 -9.76 -7.15
N VAL A 19 -33.29 -8.70 -7.66
CA VAL A 19 -32.55 -7.50 -8.05
C VAL A 19 -32.32 -6.72 -6.78
N ALA A 20 -31.14 -6.91 -6.17
CA ALA A 20 -30.65 -6.00 -5.14
C ALA A 20 -30.54 -4.60 -5.76
N ARG A 21 -31.56 -3.77 -5.52
CA ARG A 21 -31.52 -2.35 -5.88
C ARG A 21 -30.54 -1.66 -4.92
N SER A 22 -29.27 -1.61 -5.30
CA SER A 22 -28.32 -0.68 -4.71
C SER A 22 -28.73 0.73 -5.15
N GLY A 23 -29.22 1.55 -4.21
CA GLY A 23 -29.56 2.95 -4.49
C GLY A 23 -30.75 3.46 -3.69
N HIS A 24 -30.67 3.39 -2.37
CA HIS A 24 -31.45 4.25 -1.49
C HIS A 24 -30.49 5.11 -0.71
N GLU A 25 -29.88 6.08 -1.38
CA GLU A 25 -29.39 7.26 -0.68
C GLU A 25 -30.62 7.93 -0.04
N GLN A 26 -30.69 7.88 1.28
CA GLN A 26 -31.73 8.56 2.02
C GLN A 26 -31.44 10.07 1.85
N PRO A 27 -32.36 10.88 1.28
CA PRO A 27 -32.10 12.31 1.04
C PRO A 27 -31.94 13.11 2.33
N VAL A 28 -32.22 12.48 3.47
CA VAL A 28 -31.87 12.95 4.79
C VAL A 28 -30.62 12.20 5.21
N TYR A 29 -29.46 12.82 4.96
CA TYR A 29 -28.28 12.48 5.74
C TYR A 29 -28.56 12.94 7.17
N PRO A 30 -28.66 12.02 8.15
CA PRO A 30 -28.64 12.46 9.54
C PRO A 30 -27.37 13.30 9.73
N SER A 31 -27.41 14.31 10.59
CA SER A 31 -26.40 15.37 10.77
C SER A 31 -24.99 14.91 11.20
N TYR A 32 -24.67 13.62 11.01
CA TYR A 32 -23.37 13.01 11.19
C TYR A 32 -22.34 13.44 10.14
N TYR A 33 -22.77 13.95 8.97
CA TYR A 33 -21.87 14.50 7.97
C TYR A 33 -22.01 16.03 7.89
N PRO A 34 -20.89 16.77 7.77
CA PRO A 34 -20.94 18.22 7.65
C PRO A 34 -21.69 18.61 6.38
N HIS A 35 -22.53 19.66 6.47
CA HIS A 35 -23.26 20.19 5.32
C HIS A 35 -22.30 20.80 4.27
N GLU A 36 -21.14 21.30 4.70
CA GLU A 36 -20.12 21.89 3.84
C GLU A 36 -18.72 21.47 4.31
N ILE A 37 -17.82 21.22 3.34
CA ILE A 37 -16.40 20.95 3.58
C ILE A 37 -15.60 21.96 2.75
N GLU A 38 -14.84 22.83 3.43
CA GLU A 38 -13.90 23.73 2.78
C GLU A 38 -12.53 23.05 2.65
N ILE A 39 -11.98 23.07 1.43
CA ILE A 39 -10.63 22.57 1.13
C ILE A 39 -9.77 23.73 0.66
N ALA A 40 -8.69 24.01 1.38
CA ALA A 40 -7.78 25.10 1.07
C ALA A 40 -6.31 24.67 1.22
N THR A 41 -5.43 25.31 0.47
CA THR A 41 -3.98 25.14 0.64
C THR A 41 -3.48 25.98 1.80
N LEU A 42 -2.71 25.38 2.70
CA LEU A 42 -2.19 26.05 3.89
C LEU A 42 -0.74 25.64 4.16
N ALA A 43 0.10 26.58 4.57
CA ALA A 43 1.46 26.28 5.01
C ALA A 43 1.48 25.52 6.36
N PRO A 44 2.49 24.67 6.64
CA PRO A 44 2.53 23.87 7.87
C PRO A 44 2.56 24.71 9.17
N GLN A 45 3.15 25.90 9.13
CA GLN A 45 3.35 26.76 10.31
C GLN A 45 2.01 27.22 10.93
N PRO A 46 1.09 27.86 10.20
CA PRO A 46 -0.21 28.26 10.75
C PRO A 46 -1.16 27.08 11.03
N ALA A 47 -0.95 25.93 10.40
CA ALA A 47 -1.84 24.76 10.55
C ALA A 47 -1.95 24.29 12.01
N ALA A 48 -0.84 24.30 12.75
CA ALA A 48 -0.83 23.85 14.14
C ALA A 48 -1.74 24.72 15.04
N GLU A 49 -1.74 26.03 14.85
CA GLU A 49 -2.59 26.95 15.62
C GLU A 49 -4.06 26.81 15.24
N LEU A 50 -4.36 26.70 13.95
CA LEU A 50 -5.74 26.53 13.47
C LEU A 50 -6.36 25.21 13.96
N MET A 51 -5.59 24.13 14.02
CA MET A 51 -6.06 22.86 14.60
C MET A 51 -6.35 22.99 16.09
N ARG A 52 -5.46 23.64 16.86
CA ARG A 52 -5.69 23.85 18.30
C ARG A 52 -6.94 24.71 18.56
N ALA A 53 -7.21 25.68 17.68
CA ALA A 53 -8.39 26.52 17.75
C ALA A 53 -9.68 25.83 17.26
N GLY A 54 -9.63 24.58 16.80
CA GLY A 54 -10.79 23.90 16.20
C GLY A 54 -11.26 24.50 14.87
N ARG A 55 -10.40 25.30 14.23
CA ARG A 55 -10.68 25.98 12.94
C ARG A 55 -10.15 25.21 11.74
N LEU A 56 -9.37 24.15 11.98
CA LEU A 56 -8.90 23.20 10.98
C LEU A 56 -9.11 21.79 11.51
N HIS A 57 -9.97 21.02 10.82
CA HIS A 57 -10.34 19.67 11.25
C HIS A 57 -9.34 18.60 10.80
N ALA A 58 -8.72 18.80 9.63
CA ALA A 58 -7.75 17.88 9.04
C ALA A 58 -6.68 18.63 8.26
N TYR A 59 -5.48 18.06 8.18
CA TYR A 59 -4.38 18.58 7.37
C TYR A 59 -3.62 17.41 6.76
N VAL A 60 -3.35 17.52 5.46
CA VAL A 60 -2.61 16.52 4.69
C VAL A 60 -1.29 17.15 4.26
N GLY A 61 -0.17 16.53 4.65
CA GLY A 61 1.17 17.01 4.32
C GLY A 61 2.15 16.82 5.47
N ARG A 62 3.30 17.51 5.40
CA ARG A 62 4.32 17.46 6.46
C ARG A 62 3.72 17.88 7.79
N ALA A 63 3.79 16.99 8.79
CA ALA A 63 3.23 17.19 10.12
C ALA A 63 3.53 18.61 10.67
N PRO A 64 2.51 19.38 11.07
CA PRO A 64 2.70 20.64 11.75
C PRO A 64 3.49 20.43 13.06
N ALA A 65 4.33 21.40 13.41
CA ALA A 65 5.06 21.33 14.67
C ALA A 65 4.12 21.67 15.84
N PHE A 66 3.93 20.74 16.76
CA PHE A 66 3.20 20.97 18.01
C PHE A 66 4.21 21.21 19.14
N THR A 67 4.23 22.42 19.71
CA THR A 67 5.16 22.81 20.78
C THR A 67 4.78 22.27 22.16
N VAL A 68 3.61 21.65 22.28
CA VAL A 68 3.07 21.04 23.50
C VAL A 68 2.31 19.80 23.08
N ALA A 69 2.27 18.76 23.92
CA ALA A 69 1.46 17.58 23.70
C ALA A 69 -0.04 17.96 23.67
N SER A 70 -0.55 18.37 22.50
CA SER A 70 -1.97 18.57 22.20
C SER A 70 -2.74 17.24 22.11
N ALA A 71 -2.22 16.22 22.80
CA ALA A 71 -2.33 14.81 22.48
C ALA A 71 -3.70 14.19 22.79
N LYS A 72 -4.63 14.94 23.40
CA LYS A 72 -5.96 14.38 23.74
C LYS A 72 -7.00 14.58 22.64
N THR A 73 -6.89 15.64 21.83
CA THR A 73 -7.92 15.99 20.82
C THR A 73 -7.40 16.05 19.39
N ILE A 74 -6.08 16.11 19.20
CA ILE A 74 -5.45 16.10 17.88
C ILE A 74 -4.67 14.80 17.74
N GLY A 75 -5.13 13.93 16.83
CA GLY A 75 -4.45 12.70 16.45
C GLY A 75 -3.62 12.89 15.19
N SER A 76 -2.50 12.17 15.10
CA SER A 76 -1.82 11.92 13.83
C SER A 76 -2.28 10.61 13.25
N VAL A 77 -2.49 10.58 11.94
CA VAL A 77 -2.73 9.35 11.19
C VAL A 77 -1.52 9.13 10.29
N GLU A 78 -0.98 7.92 10.31
CA GLU A 78 0.08 7.54 9.39
C GLU A 78 -0.50 7.41 7.97
N SER A 79 0.20 8.01 7.01
CA SER A 79 -0.15 7.91 5.60
C SER A 79 0.99 7.24 4.85
N LEU A 80 0.65 6.42 3.86
CA LEU A 80 1.62 5.79 2.99
C LEU A 80 2.35 6.87 2.17
N GLY A 81 3.63 7.12 2.47
CA GLY A 81 4.42 8.11 1.76
C GLY A 81 4.81 7.68 0.35
N ALA A 82 5.17 6.40 0.19
CA ALA A 82 5.66 5.83 -1.06
C ALA A 82 5.48 4.33 -1.08
N PHE A 83 5.46 3.76 -2.29
CA PHE A 83 5.72 2.35 -2.51
C PHE A 83 7.23 2.16 -2.67
N VAL A 84 7.78 1.11 -2.05
CA VAL A 84 9.13 0.65 -2.36
C VAL A 84 8.98 -0.63 -3.17
N VAL A 85 9.51 -0.62 -4.39
CA VAL A 85 9.40 -1.74 -5.32
C VAL A 85 10.77 -2.34 -5.58
N VAL A 86 10.82 -3.67 -5.63
CA VAL A 86 11.98 -4.42 -6.11
C VAL A 86 11.68 -4.88 -7.52
N ARG A 87 12.56 -4.56 -8.45
CA ARG A 87 12.45 -4.95 -9.86
C ARG A 87 13.64 -5.80 -10.25
N LEU A 88 13.40 -6.91 -10.94
CA LEU A 88 14.45 -7.72 -11.53
C LEU A 88 14.90 -7.15 -12.87
N ASN A 89 16.19 -7.22 -13.18
CA ASN A 89 16.70 -6.90 -14.50
C ASN A 89 16.36 -8.04 -15.47
N PRO A 90 15.55 -7.84 -16.52
CA PRO A 90 15.27 -8.90 -17.49
C PRO A 90 16.51 -9.36 -18.26
N ALA A 91 17.59 -8.56 -18.27
CA ALA A 91 18.87 -8.95 -18.87
C ALA A 91 19.81 -9.68 -17.90
N SER A 92 19.47 -9.77 -16.60
CA SER A 92 20.27 -10.57 -15.66
C SER A 92 20.06 -12.06 -15.93
N PRO A 93 21.12 -12.89 -15.88
CA PRO A 93 20.98 -14.34 -15.92
C PRO A 93 20.01 -14.88 -14.85
N LEU A 94 19.87 -14.18 -13.71
CA LEU A 94 18.96 -14.54 -12.62
C LEU A 94 17.48 -14.35 -12.96
N ALA A 95 17.17 -13.68 -14.08
CA ALA A 95 15.82 -13.54 -14.62
C ALA A 95 15.45 -14.61 -15.66
N GLY A 96 16.35 -15.56 -15.95
CA GLY A 96 16.17 -16.55 -17.01
C GLY A 96 15.04 -17.56 -16.76
N ASP A 97 14.66 -17.79 -15.50
CA ASP A 97 13.58 -18.67 -15.10
C ASP A 97 12.84 -18.16 -13.86
N GLU A 98 11.61 -18.62 -13.67
CA GLU A 98 10.72 -18.18 -12.59
C GLU A 98 11.27 -18.51 -11.20
N VAL A 99 11.94 -19.65 -11.03
CA VAL A 99 12.47 -20.07 -9.73
C VAL A 99 13.62 -19.16 -9.32
N SER A 100 14.56 -18.91 -10.23
CA SER A 100 15.69 -17.99 -10.02
C SER A 100 15.23 -16.55 -9.80
N ALA A 101 14.22 -16.11 -10.56
CA ALA A 101 13.64 -14.78 -10.43
C ALA A 101 13.00 -14.59 -9.04
N CYS A 102 12.14 -15.53 -8.63
CA CYS A 102 11.50 -15.51 -7.32
C CYS A 102 12.52 -15.61 -6.17
N ALA A 103 13.56 -16.44 -6.31
CA ALA A 103 14.62 -16.54 -5.31
C ALA A 103 15.39 -15.22 -5.16
N THR A 104 15.69 -14.56 -6.27
CA THR A 104 16.41 -13.27 -6.29
C THR A 104 15.60 -12.16 -5.64
N ILE A 105 14.33 -11.99 -6.03
CA ILE A 105 13.44 -11.02 -5.39
C ILE A 105 13.24 -11.36 -3.90
N GLY A 106 13.06 -12.65 -3.59
CA GLY A 106 12.96 -13.17 -2.24
C GLY A 106 14.13 -12.74 -1.36
N ALA A 107 15.35 -12.89 -1.86
CA ALA A 107 16.57 -12.56 -1.14
C ALA A 107 16.70 -11.05 -0.87
N VAL A 108 16.39 -10.22 -1.86
CA VAL A 108 16.40 -8.76 -1.70
C VAL A 108 15.35 -8.31 -0.67
N VAL A 109 14.11 -8.80 -0.77
CA VAL A 109 13.03 -8.42 0.14
C VAL A 109 13.31 -8.89 1.58
N ARG A 110 13.89 -10.08 1.78
CA ARG A 110 14.32 -10.53 3.12
C ARG A 110 15.43 -9.66 3.70
N ASP A 111 16.42 -9.27 2.90
CA ASP A 111 17.48 -8.36 3.35
C ASP A 111 16.91 -6.99 3.74
N MET A 112 15.98 -6.46 2.93
CA MET A 112 15.22 -5.25 3.24
C MET A 112 14.41 -5.39 4.53
N ALA A 113 13.72 -6.51 4.73
CA ALA A 113 12.93 -6.77 5.94
C ALA A 113 13.82 -6.82 7.19
N ALA A 114 14.97 -7.50 7.13
CA ALA A 114 15.93 -7.57 8.22
C ALA A 114 16.53 -6.20 8.59
N ARG A 115 16.59 -5.28 7.61
CA ARG A 115 17.12 -3.91 7.77
C ARG A 115 16.02 -2.87 7.99
N ALA A 116 14.75 -3.27 7.89
CA ALA A 116 13.60 -2.36 7.92
C ALA A 116 13.51 -1.60 9.25
N GLY A 117 13.92 -2.19 10.37
CA GLY A 117 14.13 -1.54 11.68
C GLY A 117 13.37 -0.22 11.91
N SER A 118 14.11 0.86 12.15
CA SER A 118 13.57 2.22 12.37
C SER A 118 13.25 2.99 11.08
N SER A 119 13.28 2.35 9.90
CA SER A 119 13.04 3.02 8.62
C SER A 119 11.57 3.33 8.34
N GLY A 120 10.65 2.75 9.13
CA GLY A 120 9.20 2.84 8.87
C GLY A 120 8.74 2.04 7.65
N LEU A 121 9.62 1.19 7.08
CA LEU A 121 9.28 0.29 5.99
C LEU A 121 8.38 -0.85 6.48
N ILE A 122 7.19 -0.96 5.89
CA ILE A 122 6.26 -2.07 6.10
C ILE A 122 6.39 -3.01 4.90
N ILE A 123 6.87 -4.23 5.15
CA ILE A 123 7.01 -5.27 4.12
C ILE A 123 5.65 -5.92 3.90
N HIS A 124 5.18 -5.88 2.66
CA HIS A 124 3.90 -6.48 2.27
C HIS A 124 4.06 -7.33 1.00
N PRO A 125 4.47 -8.61 1.13
CA PRO A 125 4.84 -9.45 -0.02
C PRO A 125 3.63 -10.06 -0.75
N TYR A 126 2.40 -9.74 -0.35
CA TYR A 126 1.17 -10.23 -0.96
C TYR A 126 0.58 -9.19 -1.94
N PRO A 127 0.05 -9.60 -3.11
CA PRO A 127 -0.38 -8.68 -4.17
C PRO A 127 -1.60 -7.81 -3.81
N VAL A 128 -2.39 -8.19 -2.80
CA VAL A 128 -3.51 -7.38 -2.31
C VAL A 128 -3.05 -6.58 -1.09
N THR A 129 -2.86 -5.27 -1.24
CA THR A 129 -2.39 -4.41 -0.13
C THR A 129 -3.42 -4.33 1.00
N PRO A 130 -3.01 -4.05 2.26
CA PRO A 130 -3.93 -3.90 3.40
C PRO A 130 -4.97 -2.78 3.23
N TRP A 131 -4.74 -1.88 2.28
CA TRP A 131 -5.60 -0.74 1.97
C TRP A 131 -6.63 -1.02 0.89
N HIS A 132 -6.57 -2.21 0.27
CA HIS A 132 -7.56 -2.64 -0.73
C HIS A 132 -8.69 -3.40 -0.05
N GLY A 133 -9.95 -3.17 -0.45
CA GLY A 133 -11.12 -3.83 0.16
C GLY A 133 -11.05 -5.35 0.11
N ASP A 134 -10.45 -5.90 -0.96
CA ASP A 134 -10.25 -7.34 -1.11
C ASP A 134 -9.38 -7.94 -0.01
N TYR A 135 -8.55 -7.15 0.67
CA TYR A 135 -7.67 -7.64 1.74
C TYR A 135 -8.42 -8.46 2.80
N LEU A 136 -9.68 -8.09 3.10
CA LEU A 136 -10.52 -8.81 4.05
C LEU A 136 -10.73 -10.28 3.68
N TYR A 137 -10.72 -10.61 2.39
CA TYR A 137 -10.86 -11.99 1.89
C TYR A 137 -9.52 -12.72 1.76
N HIS A 138 -8.41 -12.01 1.93
CA HIS A 138 -7.05 -12.51 1.70
C HIS A 138 -6.14 -12.35 2.92
N ALA A 139 -6.68 -11.98 4.08
CA ALA A 139 -5.89 -11.63 5.26
C ALA A 139 -5.00 -12.80 5.72
N ASP A 140 -5.53 -14.03 5.71
CA ASP A 140 -4.79 -15.25 6.03
C ASP A 140 -3.66 -15.52 5.03
N LEU A 141 -3.90 -15.31 3.73
CA LEU A 141 -2.90 -15.45 2.68
C LEU A 141 -1.81 -14.38 2.77
N ALA A 142 -2.18 -13.16 3.14
CA ALA A 142 -1.26 -12.05 3.33
C ALA A 142 -0.37 -12.27 4.56
N GLU A 143 -0.93 -12.73 5.68
CA GLU A 143 -0.18 -13.09 6.89
C GLU A 143 0.77 -14.27 6.61
N ALA A 144 0.29 -15.31 5.94
CA ALA A 144 1.13 -16.45 5.56
C ALA A 144 2.26 -16.04 4.60
N ALA A 145 2.00 -15.10 3.68
CA ALA A 145 3.04 -14.54 2.84
C ALA A 145 4.05 -13.73 3.67
N ALA A 146 3.61 -12.87 4.57
CA ALA A 146 4.50 -12.07 5.43
C ALA A 146 5.39 -12.95 6.33
N ALA A 147 4.85 -14.05 6.87
CA ALA A 147 5.60 -14.99 7.70
C ALA A 147 6.79 -15.60 6.94
N ARG A 148 6.60 -16.01 5.67
CA ARG A 148 7.67 -16.59 4.82
C ARG A 148 8.86 -15.65 4.59
N PHE A 149 8.65 -14.34 4.66
CA PHE A 149 9.71 -13.34 4.50
C PHE A 149 10.30 -12.88 5.85
N SER A 150 9.59 -13.12 6.96
CA SER A 150 10.06 -12.82 8.32
C SER A 150 10.89 -13.97 8.92
N GLU A 151 10.58 -15.21 8.53
CA GLU A 151 11.38 -16.39 8.85
C GLU A 151 12.67 -16.34 8.02
N GLY A 152 13.70 -15.69 8.59
CA GLY A 152 15.00 -15.51 7.97
C GLY A 152 15.61 -16.84 7.51
N GLY A 153 15.47 -17.13 6.22
CA GLY A 153 16.29 -18.11 5.52
C GLY A 153 17.61 -17.45 5.15
N ALA A 154 18.73 -18.07 5.53
CA ALA A 154 20.04 -17.60 5.12
C ALA A 154 20.14 -17.68 3.58
N ASP A 155 20.13 -16.53 2.90
CA ASP A 155 20.58 -16.40 1.51
C ASP A 155 22.11 -16.51 1.45
N ALA A 156 22.63 -17.55 2.10
CA ALA A 156 24.05 -17.84 2.24
C ALA A 156 24.58 -18.30 0.88
N GLY A 157 24.98 -17.34 0.05
CA GLY A 157 25.75 -17.60 -1.17
C GLY A 157 25.41 -16.73 -2.37
N LEU A 158 24.32 -15.95 -2.34
CA LEU A 158 24.02 -15.04 -3.45
C LEU A 158 24.86 -13.75 -3.32
N ASN A 159 25.63 -13.46 -4.36
CA ASN A 159 26.32 -12.18 -4.53
C ASN A 159 25.55 -11.35 -5.56
N LEU A 160 24.53 -10.63 -5.09
CA LEU A 160 23.63 -9.86 -5.95
C LEU A 160 24.17 -8.46 -6.21
N LYS A 161 24.01 -7.96 -7.43
CA LYS A 161 24.23 -6.56 -7.79
C LYS A 161 22.90 -5.81 -7.69
N VAL A 162 22.65 -5.22 -6.54
CA VAL A 162 21.43 -4.45 -6.27
C VAL A 162 21.70 -2.97 -6.50
N ARG A 163 20.99 -2.41 -7.48
CA ARG A 163 20.93 -0.96 -7.69
C ARG A 163 19.91 -0.34 -6.75
N THR A 164 20.22 0.82 -6.18
CA THR A 164 19.26 1.55 -5.33
C THR A 164 19.03 2.95 -5.88
N GLU A 165 17.77 3.33 -6.03
CA GLU A 165 17.40 4.66 -6.49
C GLU A 165 17.15 5.57 -5.28
N GLY A 166 18.16 6.34 -4.89
CA GLY A 166 18.10 7.31 -3.80
C GLY A 166 18.75 6.85 -2.49
N THR A 167 19.09 7.81 -1.63
CA THR A 167 19.90 7.59 -0.41
C THR A 167 19.18 6.82 0.69
N VAL A 168 17.85 6.91 0.77
CA VAL A 168 17.06 6.15 1.77
C VAL A 168 17.10 4.65 1.44
N MET A 169 17.10 4.28 0.16
CA MET A 169 17.08 2.89 -0.29
C MET A 169 18.44 2.19 -0.08
N GLN A 170 19.54 2.94 -0.08
CA GLN A 170 20.88 2.39 0.20
C GLN A 170 20.97 1.74 1.58
N GLY A 171 20.25 2.28 2.58
CA GLY A 171 20.21 1.71 3.93
C GLY A 171 19.40 0.42 4.05
N LEU A 172 18.59 0.09 3.03
CA LEU A 172 17.72 -1.08 3.02
C LEU A 172 18.38 -2.33 2.42
N VAL A 173 19.60 -2.21 1.90
CA VAL A 173 20.35 -3.34 1.35
C VAL A 173 21.73 -3.45 2.02
N ARG A 174 22.29 -4.65 2.07
CA ARG A 174 23.66 -4.85 2.53
C ARG A 174 24.65 -4.12 1.63
N PRO A 175 25.70 -3.48 2.21
CA PRO A 175 26.69 -2.73 1.42
C PRO A 175 27.34 -3.56 0.31
N GLU A 176 27.58 -4.85 0.57
CA GLU A 176 28.22 -5.79 -0.36
C GLU A 176 27.42 -6.01 -1.65
N TRP A 177 26.10 -5.84 -1.60
CA TRP A 177 25.22 -5.98 -2.75
C TRP A 177 24.98 -4.66 -3.48
N SER A 178 25.30 -3.53 -2.87
CA SER A 178 25.07 -2.21 -3.48
C SER A 178 25.95 -2.04 -4.71
N SER A 179 25.33 -1.82 -5.88
CA SER A 179 26.03 -1.67 -7.15
C SER A 179 25.34 -0.69 -8.09
N GLU A 180 26.11 0.23 -8.65
CA GLU A 180 25.68 1.13 -9.73
C GLU A 180 26.02 0.59 -11.13
N ALA A 181 26.56 -0.63 -11.21
CA ALA A 181 26.99 -1.22 -12.46
C ALA A 181 25.82 -1.41 -13.45
N ALA A 182 26.13 -1.42 -14.74
CA ALA A 182 25.12 -1.58 -15.80
C ALA A 182 24.53 -3.00 -15.84
N ASP A 183 25.26 -4.00 -15.34
CA ASP A 183 24.89 -5.41 -15.26
C ASP A 183 24.27 -5.78 -13.91
N TRP A 184 23.42 -4.89 -13.38
CA TRP A 184 22.68 -5.09 -12.13
C TRP A 184 21.68 -6.26 -12.23
N ASP A 185 21.42 -6.91 -11.10
CA ASP A 185 20.49 -8.05 -10.99
C ASP A 185 19.10 -7.60 -10.57
N ALA A 186 19.03 -6.75 -9.56
CA ALA A 186 17.79 -6.18 -9.06
C ALA A 186 17.93 -4.67 -8.78
N ALA A 187 16.83 -3.94 -8.85
CA ALA A 187 16.77 -2.52 -8.55
C ALA A 187 15.70 -2.26 -7.48
N ILE A 188 16.04 -1.44 -6.49
CA ILE A 188 15.12 -0.96 -5.47
C ILE A 188 14.78 0.49 -5.81
N ALA A 189 13.49 0.75 -6.05
CA ALA A 189 13.00 2.08 -6.37
C ALA A 189 11.91 2.53 -5.39
N GLN A 190 11.93 3.83 -5.07
CA GLN A 190 10.88 4.47 -4.29
C GLN A 190 9.93 5.20 -5.25
N ILE A 191 8.66 4.83 -5.25
CA ILE A 191 7.60 5.48 -6.02
C ILE A 191 6.74 6.27 -5.04
N GLY A 192 6.90 7.60 -5.03
CA GLY A 192 6.10 8.47 -4.18
C GLY A 192 4.61 8.38 -4.53
N VAL A 193 3.74 8.27 -3.52
CA VAL A 193 2.28 8.21 -3.76
C VAL A 193 1.80 9.46 -4.50
N ARG A 194 2.41 10.62 -4.24
CA ARG A 194 2.13 11.87 -4.94
C ARG A 194 2.41 11.77 -6.44
N ASP A 195 3.54 11.17 -6.82
CA ASP A 195 3.95 11.04 -8.23
C ASP A 195 3.09 9.98 -8.94
N LEU A 196 2.73 8.92 -8.21
CA LEU A 196 1.80 7.90 -8.70
C LEU A 196 0.41 8.50 -8.98
N VAL A 197 -0.12 9.31 -8.07
CA VAL A 197 -1.42 9.99 -8.26
C VAL A 197 -1.35 11.04 -9.38
N ALA A 198 -0.26 11.80 -9.46
CA ALA A 198 -0.06 12.77 -10.53
C ALA A 198 0.05 12.10 -11.91
N SER A 199 0.60 10.88 -11.97
CA SER A 199 0.71 10.10 -13.21
C SER A 199 -0.54 9.26 -13.53
N SER A 200 -1.38 8.96 -12.54
CA SER A 200 -2.63 8.21 -12.71
C SER A 200 -3.82 9.08 -13.14
N THR A 201 -3.57 10.32 -13.55
CA THR A 201 -4.61 11.17 -14.13
C THR A 201 -4.94 10.63 -15.53
N TRP A 202 -5.92 9.73 -15.58
CA TRP A 202 -6.54 9.30 -16.83
C TRP A 202 -7.38 10.46 -17.40
N LEU A 203 -7.21 10.70 -18.71
CA LEU A 203 -8.08 11.54 -19.54
C LEU A 203 -9.55 11.12 -19.46
#